data_AF-A0A847ZRX3-F1
#
_entry.id   AF-A0A847ZRX3-F1
#
_cell.length_a   1.000
_cell.length_b   1.000
_cell.length_c   1.000
_cell.angle_alpha   90.00
_cell.angle_beta   90.00
_cell.angle_gamma   90.00
#
_symmetry.space_group_name_H-M   'P 1'
#
loop_
_entity.id
_entity.type
_entity.pdbx_description
1 polymer ?
#
loop_
_entity_poly.entity_id
_entity_poly.type
_entity_poly.pdbx_seq_one_letter_code
_entity_poly.pdbx_strand_id
1 'polypeptide(L)'
;MQRIKFIDRMSQGKLSRRDMLKQATAFGVAMTSLPSLPKAADVLTCLEWAGYDDPSYFKTFADKNGAPNFSIFTGEEDALAKVLAGFSADVMHPCNYSVN
;
A
#
# COMPACT_ATOMS: atom_id res chain seq x y z
N MET A 1 -35.59 -13.32 1.92
CA MET A 1 -36.39 -13.53 3.15
C MET A 1 -35.83 -12.85 4.42
N GLN A 2 -34.51 -12.59 4.56
CA GLN A 2 -33.93 -11.93 5.75
C GLN A 2 -34.12 -10.39 5.80
N ARG A 3 -34.00 -9.70 4.66
CA ARG A 3 -34.12 -8.22 4.57
C ARG A 3 -35.47 -7.66 5.05
N ILE A 4 -36.56 -8.39 4.78
CA ILE A 4 -37.92 -7.97 5.13
C ILE A 4 -38.12 -7.96 6.66
N LYS A 5 -37.56 -8.96 7.36
CA LYS A 5 -37.69 -9.08 8.83
C LYS A 5 -36.96 -7.98 9.60
N PHE A 6 -35.90 -7.41 9.05
CA PHE A 6 -35.15 -6.34 9.69
C PHE A 6 -35.88 -5.00 9.58
N ILE A 7 -36.37 -4.68 8.37
CA ILE A 7 -37.14 -3.46 8.10
C ILE A 7 -38.45 -3.46 8.89
N ASP A 8 -39.13 -4.60 9.00
CA ASP A 8 -40.34 -4.74 9.83
C ASP A 8 -40.06 -4.53 11.32
N ARG A 9 -38.92 -5.01 11.85
CA ARG A 9 -38.57 -4.79 13.27
C ARG A 9 -38.18 -3.34 13.56
N MET A 10 -37.56 -2.66 12.59
CA MET A 10 -37.29 -1.22 12.65
C MET A 10 -38.60 -0.42 12.66
N SER A 11 -39.52 -0.71 11.75
CA SER A 11 -40.80 0.03 11.65
C SER A 11 -41.73 -0.23 12.84
N GLN A 12 -41.66 -1.43 13.43
CA GLN A 12 -42.45 -1.80 14.61
C GLN A 12 -41.81 -1.37 15.95
N GLY A 13 -40.66 -0.67 15.95
CA GLY A 13 -39.98 -0.23 17.18
C GLY A 13 -39.48 -1.36 18.07
N LYS A 14 -39.36 -2.59 17.53
CA LYS A 14 -38.98 -3.81 18.28
C LYS A 14 -37.47 -4.00 18.41
N LEU A 15 -36.68 -3.03 17.98
CA LEU A 15 -35.23 -3.04 18.12
C LEU A 15 -34.84 -2.42 19.45
N SER A 16 -34.30 -3.24 20.35
CA SER A 16 -33.79 -2.74 21.62
C SER A 16 -32.46 -2.00 21.42
N ARG A 17 -32.13 -1.07 22.33
CA ARG A 17 -30.81 -0.40 22.37
C ARG A 17 -29.65 -1.41 22.35
N ARG A 18 -29.84 -2.58 22.97
CA ARG A 18 -28.84 -3.66 22.99
C ARG A 18 -28.63 -4.30 21.62
N ASP A 19 -29.70 -4.50 20.86
CA ASP A 19 -29.61 -5.04 19.50
C ASP A 19 -28.94 -4.05 18.55
N MET A 20 -29.24 -2.75 18.70
CA MET A 20 -28.54 -1.70 17.98
C MET A 20 -27.04 -1.68 18.29
N LEU A 21 -26.66 -1.76 19.57
CA LEU A 21 -25.25 -1.81 19.96
C LEU A 21 -24.54 -3.04 19.40
N LYS A 22 -25.17 -4.22 19.43
CA LYS A 22 -24.60 -5.44 18.85
C LYS A 22 -24.33 -5.32 17.34
N GLN A 23 -25.28 -4.74 16.60
CA GLN A 23 -25.12 -4.53 15.16
C GLN A 23 -24.03 -3.49 14.86
N ALA A 24 -23.99 -2.39 15.63
CA ALA A 24 -22.95 -1.36 15.49
C ALA A 24 -21.55 -1.92 15.78
N THR A 25 -21.39 -2.72 16.84
CA THR A 25 -20.12 -3.40 17.14
C THR A 25 -19.73 -4.38 16.04
N ALA A 26 -20.66 -5.21 15.56
CA ALA A 26 -20.37 -6.14 14.46
C ALA A 26 -19.93 -5.42 13.18
N PHE A 27 -20.57 -4.30 12.87
CA PHE A 27 -20.19 -3.47 11.72
C PHE A 27 -18.82 -2.80 11.91
N GLY A 28 -18.55 -2.24 13.10
CA GLY A 28 -17.26 -1.61 13.41
C GLY A 28 -16.09 -2.61 13.32
N VAL A 29 -16.25 -3.80 13.89
CA VAL A 29 -15.24 -4.87 13.80
C VAL A 29 -15.02 -5.28 12.34
N ALA A 30 -16.10 -5.47 11.58
CA ALA A 30 -16.01 -5.83 10.16
C ALA A 30 -15.24 -4.77 9.34
N MET A 31 -15.48 -3.48 9.58
CA MET A 31 -14.75 -2.38 8.93
C MET A 31 -13.27 -2.36 9.27
N THR A 32 -12.90 -2.65 10.52
CA THR A 32 -11.48 -2.71 10.93
C THR A 32 -10.75 -3.96 10.44
N SER A 33 -11.49 -5.02 10.08
CA SER A 33 -10.91 -6.27 9.56
C SER A 33 -10.68 -6.27 8.04
N LEU A 34 -11.11 -5.22 7.33
CA LEU A 34 -10.85 -5.11 5.90
C LEU A 34 -9.35 -4.85 5.67
N PRO A 35 -8.68 -5.61 4.77
CA PRO A 35 -7.30 -5.32 4.42
C PRO A 35 -7.23 -3.94 3.76
N SER A 36 -6.28 -3.10 4.18
CA SER A 36 -5.96 -1.86 3.48
C SER A 36 -5.53 -2.20 2.06
N LEU A 37 -6.24 -1.64 1.06
CA LEU A 37 -5.79 -1.76 -0.32
C LEU A 37 -4.47 -0.98 -0.49
N PRO A 38 -3.47 -1.55 -1.16
CA PRO A 38 -2.25 -0.81 -1.47
C PRO A 38 -2.63 0.41 -2.33
N LYS A 39 -2.27 1.60 -1.84
CA LYS A 39 -2.33 2.80 -2.67
C LYS A 39 -1.11 2.75 -3.59
N ALA A 40 -1.31 2.81 -4.90
CA ALA A 40 -0.20 2.97 -5.83
C ALA A 40 0.60 4.22 -5.44
N ALA A 41 1.92 4.09 -5.37
CA ALA A 41 2.78 5.25 -5.13
C ALA A 41 2.58 6.24 -6.29
N ASP A 42 2.41 7.53 -5.97
CA ASP A 42 2.25 8.58 -6.98
C ASP A 42 3.55 8.81 -7.77
N VAL A 43 4.69 8.32 -7.28
CA VAL A 43 6.02 8.49 -7.87
C VAL A 43 6.80 7.17 -7.83
N LEU A 44 7.34 6.75 -8.97
CA LEU A 44 8.24 5.60 -9.08
C LEU A 44 9.47 5.80 -8.19
N THR A 45 9.73 4.87 -7.27
CA THR A 45 10.88 4.89 -6.37
C THR A 45 11.91 3.82 -6.76
N CYS A 46 13.10 4.26 -7.13
CA CYS A 46 14.22 3.40 -7.56
C CYS A 46 15.28 3.34 -6.46
N LEU A 47 15.70 2.13 -6.07
CA LEU A 47 16.89 1.90 -5.25
C LEU A 47 18.06 1.58 -6.17
N GLU A 48 19.04 2.50 -6.25
CA GLU A 48 19.98 2.49 -7.37
C GLU A 48 21.43 2.84 -7.01
N TRP A 49 22.36 2.49 -7.89
CA TRP A 49 23.75 2.96 -7.84
C TRP A 49 23.88 4.43 -8.23
N ALA A 50 24.91 5.09 -7.69
CA ALA A 50 25.25 6.46 -8.05
C ALA A 50 25.52 6.60 -9.56
N GLY A 51 24.94 7.62 -10.19
CA GLY A 51 25.12 7.92 -11.62
C GLY A 51 23.98 7.43 -12.51
N TYR A 52 23.21 6.44 -12.08
CA TYR A 52 22.00 5.99 -12.81
C TYR A 52 20.80 6.93 -12.64
N ASP A 53 20.91 7.91 -11.74
CA ASP A 53 19.97 9.01 -11.53
C ASP A 53 20.12 10.15 -12.56
N ASP A 54 21.02 10.02 -13.55
CA ASP A 54 21.16 10.99 -14.63
C ASP A 54 19.85 11.11 -15.44
N PRO A 55 19.24 12.31 -15.53
CA PRO A 55 17.98 12.53 -16.25
C PRO A 55 18.00 12.13 -17.73
N SER A 56 19.18 12.05 -18.36
CA SER A 56 19.32 11.63 -19.75
C SER A 56 18.90 10.17 -19.97
N TYR A 57 18.98 9.31 -18.94
CA TYR A 57 18.62 7.89 -19.05
C TYR A 57 17.11 7.65 -19.03
N PHE A 58 16.33 8.54 -18.41
CA PHE A 58 14.88 8.34 -18.22
C PHE A 58 14.05 9.54 -18.69
N LYS A 59 14.62 10.43 -19.52
CA LYS A 59 13.91 11.63 -20.00
C LYS A 59 12.52 11.33 -20.60
N THR A 60 12.43 10.34 -21.49
CA THR A 60 11.16 9.96 -22.14
C THR A 60 10.12 9.44 -21.12
N PHE A 61 10.58 8.82 -20.04
CA PHE A 61 9.72 8.39 -18.94
C PHE A 61 9.28 9.60 -18.10
N ALA A 62 10.21 10.47 -17.73
CA ALA A 62 9.93 11.65 -16.92
C ALA A 62 8.97 12.63 -17.60
N ASP A 63 9.09 12.81 -18.91
CA ASP A 63 8.18 13.64 -19.70
C ASP A 63 6.72 13.13 -19.66
N LYS A 64 6.50 11.83 -19.41
CA LYS A 64 5.16 11.20 -19.38
C LYS A 64 4.60 10.99 -17.98
N ASN A 65 5.47 10.65 -17.02
CA ASN A 65 5.08 10.16 -15.70
C ASN A 65 5.62 11.01 -14.54
N GLY A 66 6.42 12.04 -14.83
CA GLY A 66 7.17 12.78 -13.82
C GLY A 66 8.51 12.13 -13.47
N ALA A 67 9.38 12.88 -12.80
CA ALA A 67 10.69 12.40 -12.40
C ALA A 67 10.57 11.26 -11.37
N PRO A 68 11.30 10.13 -11.54
CA PRO A 68 11.40 9.12 -10.51
C PRO A 68 12.08 9.67 -9.25
N ASN A 69 11.78 9.05 -8.11
CA ASN A 69 12.51 9.25 -6.87
C ASN A 69 13.67 8.24 -6.80
N PHE A 70 14.89 8.71 -6.62
CA PHE A 70 16.06 7.85 -6.50
C PHE A 70 16.58 7.82 -5.07
N SER A 71 16.77 6.60 -4.56
CA SER A 71 17.50 6.32 -3.34
C SER A 71 18.83 5.68 -3.73
N ILE A 72 19.92 6.42 -3.55
CA ILE A 72 21.25 5.95 -3.94
C ILE A 72 21.88 5.09 -2.84
N PHE A 73 22.51 3.98 -3.24
CA PHE A 73 23.38 3.16 -2.39
C PHE A 73 24.77 3.03 -3.03
N THR A 74 25.79 2.83 -2.20
CA THR A 74 27.20 2.73 -2.64
C THR A 74 27.79 1.34 -2.52
N GLY A 75 27.04 0.40 -1.96
CA GLY A 75 27.43 -1.01 -1.79
C GLY A 75 26.21 -1.88 -1.53
N GLU A 76 26.35 -3.17 -1.76
CA GLU A 76 25.24 -4.13 -1.63
C GLU A 76 24.82 -4.33 -0.19
N GLU A 77 25.75 -4.29 0.76
CA GLU A 77 25.45 -4.44 2.17
C GLU A 77 24.57 -3.29 2.67
N ASP A 78 24.77 -2.08 2.14
CA ASP A 78 23.93 -0.91 2.42
C ASP A 78 22.55 -1.06 1.79
N ALA A 79 22.48 -1.47 0.52
CA ALA A 79 21.22 -1.74 -0.17
C ALA A 79 20.41 -2.83 0.56
N LEU A 80 21.04 -3.93 0.94
CA LEU A 80 20.41 -5.04 1.66
C LEU A 80 19.95 -4.60 3.04
N ALA A 81 20.80 -3.92 3.81
CA ALA A 81 20.43 -3.40 5.13
C ALA A 81 19.22 -2.45 5.02
N LYS A 82 19.17 -1.61 3.99
CA LYS A 82 18.07 -0.68 3.74
C LYS A 82 16.76 -1.40 3.41
N VAL A 83 16.80 -2.42 2.55
CA VAL A 83 15.63 -3.26 2.24
C VAL A 83 15.16 -4.04 3.48
N LEU A 84 16.08 -4.63 4.23
CA LEU A 84 15.76 -5.35 5.48
C LEU A 84 15.20 -4.44 6.57
N ALA A 85 15.58 -3.16 6.59
CA ALA A 85 15.00 -2.14 7.44
C ALA A 85 13.57 -1.72 7.03
N GLY A 86 13.03 -2.31 5.96
CA GLY A 86 11.67 -2.05 5.48
C GLY A 86 11.56 -0.95 4.44
N PHE A 87 12.68 -0.54 3.81
CA PHE A 87 12.61 0.37 2.66
C PHE A 87 11.89 -0.32 1.49
N SER A 88 10.87 0.34 0.95
CA SER A 88 10.07 -0.17 -0.16
C SER A 88 10.41 0.60 -1.43
N ALA A 89 11.22 -0.01 -2.30
CA ALA A 89 11.45 0.46 -3.67
C ALA A 89 10.52 -0.27 -4.64
N ASP A 90 10.16 0.37 -5.75
CA ASP A 90 9.44 -0.26 -6.85
C ASP A 90 10.40 -1.06 -7.76
N VAL A 91 11.62 -0.56 -7.93
CA VAL A 91 12.67 -1.15 -8.76
C VAL A 91 14.02 -1.08 -8.04
N MET A 92 14.83 -2.12 -8.19
CA MET A 92 16.23 -2.16 -7.74
C MET A 92 17.12 -2.87 -8.77
N HIS A 93 18.36 -2.42 -8.92
CA HIS A 93 19.38 -3.11 -9.72
C HIS A 93 20.44 -3.79 -8.83
N PRO A 94 20.21 -5.06 -8.42
CA PRO A 94 21.20 -5.84 -7.69
C PRO A 94 22.37 -6.27 -8.59
N CYS A 95 23.53 -6.53 -7.98
CA CYS A 95 24.66 -7.13 -8.68
C CYS A 95 24.37 -8.57 -9.10
N ASN A 96 24.89 -8.96 -10.27
CA ASN A 96 24.65 -10.27 -10.88
C ASN A 96 25.10 -11.46 -9.99
N TYR A 97 26.14 -11.30 -9.17
CA TYR A 97 26.68 -12.39 -8.36
C TYR A 97 25.89 -12.63 -7.07
N SER A 98 24.98 -11.71 -6.74
CA SER A 98 24.16 -11.75 -5.53
C SER A 98 22.75 -12.31 -5.79
N VAL A 99 22.44 -12.62 -7.05
CA VAL A 99 21.24 -13.35 -7.49
C VAL A 99 21.65 -14.76 -7.92
N ASN A 100 21.97 -15.60 -6.93
CA ASN A 100 22.26 -17.04 -7.09
C ASN A 100 21.09 -17.87 -6.56
#